data_AF-A0A3D0Z307-F1
#
_entry.id   AF-A0A3D0Z307-F1
#
_cell.length_a   1.000
_cell.length_b   1.000
_cell.length_c   1.000
_cell.angle_alpha   90.00
_cell.angle_beta   90.00
_cell.angle_gamma   90.00
#
_symmetry.space_group_name_H-M   'P 1'
#
loop_
_entity.id
_entity.type
_entity.pdbx_description
1 polymer ?
#
loop_
_entity_poly.entity_id
_entity_poly.type
_entity_poly.pdbx_seq_one_letter_code
_entity_poly.pdbx_strand_id
1 'polypeptide(L)'
;MQIYFYAAFYTIRDGRTEQEREDLICRISDTDNNVFVYVTPYNDIETLFCLKDHVQTVLQNFNITDEQYQTTLDYCLQEIKDESIKKIITNRCKYRHIHNNQGAVALDTISDYESDPLHYVYGKKLRGLLAGKLQEICGINVNLFVSTEYLSDPNIGDYV
;
A
#
# COMPACT_ATOMS: atom_id res chain seq x y z
N MET A 1 -18.62 -26.35 12.15
CA MET A 1 -17.62 -25.73 11.26
C MET A 1 -18.17 -24.37 10.87
N GLN A 2 -17.74 -23.31 11.54
CA GLN A 2 -18.09 -21.94 11.13
C GLN A 2 -17.27 -21.62 9.88
N ILE A 3 -17.96 -21.21 8.81
CA ILE A 3 -17.33 -20.72 7.58
C ILE A 3 -17.15 -19.23 7.80
N TYR A 4 -15.91 -18.80 7.96
CA TYR A 4 -15.58 -17.38 8.03
C TYR A 4 -15.42 -16.86 6.61
N PHE A 5 -16.11 -15.77 6.29
CA PHE A 5 -15.99 -15.10 5.00
C PHE A 5 -15.02 -13.94 5.14
N TYR A 6 -13.99 -13.92 4.30
CA TYR A 6 -13.02 -12.83 4.26
C TYR A 6 -13.48 -11.77 3.27
N ALA A 7 -13.61 -10.55 3.75
CA ALA A 7 -13.67 -9.38 2.88
C ALA A 7 -12.34 -8.63 3.05
N ALA A 8 -11.44 -8.78 2.07
CA ALA A 8 -10.21 -8.02 2.02
C ALA A 8 -10.53 -6.60 1.53
N PHE A 9 -10.31 -5.60 2.39
CA PHE A 9 -10.46 -4.19 2.05
C PHE A 9 -9.08 -3.57 1.86
N TYR A 10 -8.90 -2.98 0.68
CA TYR A 10 -7.71 -2.21 0.33
C TYR A 10 -7.90 -0.78 0.86
N THR A 11 -7.04 -0.33 1.78
CA THR A 11 -7.25 0.88 2.59
C THR A 11 -7.52 2.17 1.83
N ILE A 12 -6.85 2.42 0.69
CA ILE A 12 -7.00 3.68 -0.07
C ILE A 12 -7.28 3.43 -1.58
N ARG A 13 -7.26 2.18 -2.07
CA ARG A 13 -7.73 1.84 -3.42
C ARG A 13 -9.15 2.36 -3.70
N ASP A 14 -9.96 2.46 -2.64
CA ASP A 14 -11.32 3.01 -2.69
C ASP A 14 -11.40 4.52 -2.39
N GLY A 15 -10.29 5.23 -2.23
CA GLY A 15 -10.30 6.67 -1.95
C GLY A 15 -11.06 7.07 -0.69
N ARG A 16 -11.04 6.22 0.34
CA ARG A 16 -11.63 6.52 1.66
C ARG A 16 -10.58 7.15 2.58
N THR A 17 -11.05 7.94 3.54
CA THR A 17 -10.28 8.41 4.70
C THR A 17 -10.28 7.37 5.81
N GLU A 18 -9.42 7.59 6.80
CA GLU A 18 -9.34 6.81 8.03
C GLU A 18 -10.71 6.66 8.73
N GLN A 19 -11.44 7.77 8.87
CA GLN A 19 -12.77 7.77 9.48
C GLN A 19 -13.78 6.97 8.65
N GLU A 20 -13.83 7.20 7.33
CA GLU A 20 -14.75 6.47 6.43
C GLU A 20 -14.48 4.96 6.43
N ARG A 21 -13.24 4.56 6.73
CA ARG A 21 -12.83 3.17 6.88
C ARG A 21 -13.29 2.61 8.22
N GLU A 22 -13.05 3.29 9.33
CA GLU A 22 -13.56 2.87 10.65
C GLU A 22 -15.08 2.69 10.63
N ASP A 23 -15.80 3.64 10.04
CA ASP A 23 -17.25 3.56 9.88
C ASP A 23 -17.68 2.33 9.07
N LEU A 24 -16.93 1.98 8.02
CA LEU A 24 -17.20 0.80 7.20
C LEU A 24 -16.93 -0.49 7.97
N ILE A 25 -15.82 -0.58 8.70
CA ILE A 25 -15.47 -1.74 9.53
C ILE A 25 -16.58 -1.97 10.54
N CYS A 26 -16.96 -0.94 11.31
CA CYS A 26 -18.05 -1.01 12.29
C CYS A 26 -19.34 -1.52 11.64
N ARG A 27 -19.73 -0.94 10.49
CA ARG A 27 -20.95 -1.38 9.79
C ARG A 27 -20.92 -2.85 9.36
N ILE A 28 -19.78 -3.35 8.89
CA ILE A 28 -19.68 -4.75 8.43
C ILE A 28 -19.68 -5.70 9.64
N SER A 29 -18.89 -5.38 10.66
CA SER A 29 -18.85 -6.15 11.90
C SER A 29 -20.19 -6.19 12.63
N ASP A 30 -20.96 -5.09 12.59
CA ASP A 30 -22.31 -5.03 13.15
C ASP A 30 -23.34 -5.84 12.34
N THR A 31 -23.05 -6.13 11.07
CA THR A 31 -23.99 -6.84 10.17
C THR A 31 -23.81 -8.35 10.21
N ASP A 32 -22.56 -8.85 10.31
CA ASP A 32 -22.29 -10.29 10.40
C ASP A 32 -21.01 -10.59 11.19
N ASN A 33 -21.18 -11.21 12.35
CA ASN A 33 -20.09 -11.63 13.23
C ASN A 33 -19.19 -12.74 12.63
N ASN A 34 -19.55 -13.32 11.48
CA ASN A 34 -18.73 -14.30 10.76
C ASN A 34 -17.90 -13.68 9.63
N VAL A 35 -17.98 -12.36 9.43
CA VAL A 35 -17.18 -11.64 8.43
C VAL A 35 -16.03 -10.93 9.12
N PHE A 36 -14.80 -11.34 8.76
CA PHE A 36 -13.59 -10.62 9.17
C PHE A 36 -13.19 -9.62 8.10
N VAL A 37 -13.03 -8.38 8.53
CA VAL A 37 -12.59 -7.26 7.69
C VAL A 37 -11.10 -7.09 7.89
N TYR A 38 -10.32 -7.46 6.86
CA TYR A 38 -8.90 -7.15 6.83
C TYR A 38 -8.68 -5.84 6.09
N VAL A 39 -7.80 -5.02 6.65
CA VAL A 39 -7.54 -3.65 6.22
C VAL A 39 -6.04 -3.53 6.01
N THR A 40 -5.61 -3.35 4.76
CA THR A 40 -4.19 -3.28 4.44
C THR A 40 -3.53 -2.08 5.12
N PRO A 41 -2.34 -2.18 5.73
CA PRO A 41 -1.72 -1.03 6.40
C PRO A 41 -1.25 0.09 5.44
N TYR A 42 -1.29 -0.15 4.13
CA TYR A 42 -0.92 0.80 3.06
C TYR A 42 -2.00 0.86 1.99
N ASN A 43 -2.05 1.96 1.23
CA ASN A 43 -3.00 2.19 0.13
C ASN A 43 -3.19 0.99 -0.80
N ASP A 44 -2.09 0.29 -1.06
CA ASP A 44 -2.00 -0.83 -1.96
C ASP A 44 -1.26 -1.99 -1.29
N ILE A 45 -1.71 -3.22 -1.49
CA ILE A 45 -1.07 -4.39 -0.85
C ILE A 45 0.33 -4.63 -1.40
N GLU A 46 0.58 -4.23 -2.66
CA GLU A 46 1.88 -4.23 -3.31
C GLU A 46 2.96 -3.46 -2.52
N THR A 47 2.58 -2.48 -1.71
CA THR A 47 3.53 -1.71 -0.87
C THR A 47 4.19 -2.58 0.19
N LEU A 48 3.54 -3.65 0.67
CA LEU A 48 4.13 -4.61 1.63
C LEU A 48 5.39 -5.27 1.05
N PHE A 49 5.39 -5.58 -0.25
CA PHE A 49 6.54 -6.17 -0.95
C PHE A 49 7.64 -5.15 -1.27
N CYS A 50 7.41 -3.87 -0.95
CA CYS A 50 8.38 -2.82 -1.13
C CYS A 50 9.10 -2.47 0.18
N LEU A 51 8.67 -3.02 1.33
CA LEU A 51 9.23 -2.69 2.64
C LEU A 51 10.67 -3.16 2.79
N LYS A 52 11.45 -2.40 3.56
CA LYS A 52 12.89 -2.62 3.74
C LYS A 52 13.21 -4.05 4.14
N ASP A 53 12.62 -4.51 5.25
CA ASP A 53 12.97 -5.81 5.83
C ASP A 53 12.61 -6.95 4.86
N HIS A 54 11.49 -6.82 4.16
CA HIS A 54 11.12 -7.74 3.08
C HIS A 54 12.17 -7.73 1.96
N VAL A 55 12.47 -6.56 1.38
CA VAL A 55 13.41 -6.44 0.25
C VAL A 55 14.81 -6.93 0.62
N GLN A 56 15.29 -6.61 1.81
CA GLN A 56 16.59 -7.07 2.31
C GLN A 56 16.64 -8.59 2.48
N THR A 57 15.53 -9.20 2.92
CA THR A 57 15.42 -10.66 3.02
C THR A 57 15.43 -11.31 1.64
N VAL A 58 14.67 -10.76 0.69
CA VAL A 58 14.64 -11.25 -0.70
C VAL A 58 16.03 -11.14 -1.36
N LEU A 59 16.77 -10.08 -1.04
CA LEU A 59 18.05 -9.75 -1.68
C LEU A 59 19.26 -9.96 -0.77
N GLN A 60 19.16 -10.82 0.25
CA GLN A 60 20.21 -11.05 1.24
C GLN A 60 21.57 -11.46 0.62
N ASN A 61 21.56 -12.11 -0.55
CA ASN A 61 22.77 -12.53 -1.25
C ASN A 61 23.47 -11.40 -2.03
N PHE A 62 22.86 -10.21 -2.14
CA PHE A 62 23.37 -9.08 -2.93
C PHE A 62 23.98 -7.96 -2.08
N ASN A 63 24.02 -8.10 -0.75
CA ASN A 63 24.61 -7.13 0.18
C ASN A 63 24.13 -5.69 -0.03
N ILE A 64 22.85 -5.50 -0.33
CA ILE A 64 22.25 -4.16 -0.46
C ILE A 64 22.25 -3.50 0.91
N THR A 65 22.94 -2.36 1.04
CA THR A 65 22.98 -1.64 2.31
C THR A 65 21.65 -0.94 2.58
N ASP A 66 21.37 -0.66 3.85
CA ASP A 66 20.24 0.16 4.29
C ASP A 66 20.17 1.49 3.53
N GLU A 67 21.33 2.14 3.36
CA GLU A 67 21.46 3.42 2.68
C GLU A 67 21.14 3.31 1.18
N GLN A 68 21.63 2.27 0.51
CA GLN A 68 21.34 2.01 -0.91
C GLN A 68 19.86 1.74 -1.13
N TYR A 69 19.25 0.92 -0.27
CA TYR A 69 17.83 0.66 -0.33
C TYR A 69 17.01 1.94 -0.12
N GLN A 70 17.32 2.70 0.94
CA GLN A 70 16.57 3.93 1.25
C GLN A 70 16.70 4.96 0.12
N THR A 71 17.91 5.17 -0.41
CA THR A 71 18.15 6.08 -1.54
C THR A 71 17.34 5.65 -2.78
N THR A 72 17.28 4.33 -3.03
CA THR A 72 16.51 3.79 -4.16
C THR A 72 15.01 3.97 -3.95
N LEU A 73 14.53 3.73 -2.73
CA LEU A 73 13.13 3.92 -2.36
C LEU A 73 12.72 5.39 -2.51
N ASP A 74 13.51 6.32 -1.96
CA ASP A 74 13.25 7.76 -2.02
C ASP A 74 13.18 8.25 -3.47
N TYR A 75 14.12 7.79 -4.31
CA TYR A 75 14.07 8.06 -5.75
C TYR A 75 12.76 7.57 -6.37
N CYS A 76 12.36 6.33 -6.07
CA CYS A 76 11.13 5.75 -6.61
C CYS A 76 9.88 6.53 -6.16
N LEU A 77 9.81 6.90 -4.88
CA LEU A 77 8.69 7.67 -4.31
C LEU A 77 8.58 9.05 -4.93
N GLN A 78 9.72 9.70 -5.18
CA GLN A 78 9.76 11.00 -5.84
C GLN A 78 9.30 10.92 -7.30
N GLU A 79 9.77 9.92 -8.04
CA GLU A 79 9.44 9.72 -9.46
C GLU A 79 7.94 9.47 -9.68
N ILE A 80 7.27 8.78 -8.74
CA ILE A 80 5.85 8.40 -8.86
C ILE A 80 4.90 9.28 -8.04
N LYS A 81 5.40 10.36 -7.42
CA LYS A 81 4.60 11.27 -6.57
C LYS A 81 3.34 11.76 -7.28
N ASP A 82 3.50 12.36 -8.45
CA ASP A 82 2.39 12.96 -9.20
C ASP A 82 1.37 11.90 -9.66
N GLU A 83 1.85 10.74 -10.09
CA GLU A 83 0.97 9.64 -10.51
C GLU A 83 0.17 9.10 -9.31
N SER A 84 0.80 8.96 -8.15
CA SER A 84 0.17 8.48 -6.92
C SER A 84 -0.91 9.46 -6.43
N ILE A 85 -0.58 10.74 -6.32
CA ILE A 85 -1.52 11.80 -5.91
C ILE A 85 -2.71 11.84 -6.88
N LYS A 86 -2.46 11.85 -8.19
CA LYS A 86 -3.53 11.84 -9.21
C LYS A 86 -4.43 10.61 -9.07
N LYS A 87 -3.85 9.44 -8.80
CA LYS A 87 -4.61 8.19 -8.62
C LYS A 87 -5.53 8.28 -7.41
N ILE A 88 -5.04 8.79 -6.28
CA ILE A 88 -5.83 8.96 -5.05
C ILE A 88 -6.95 9.98 -5.26
N ILE A 89 -6.66 11.15 -5.84
CA ILE A 89 -7.69 12.18 -6.13
C ILE A 89 -8.79 11.58 -7.01
N THR A 90 -8.40 10.85 -8.06
CA THR A 90 -9.36 10.21 -8.98
C THR A 90 -10.26 9.23 -8.22
N ASN A 91 -9.69 8.41 -7.33
CA ASN A 91 -10.46 7.49 -6.52
C ASN A 91 -11.38 8.24 -5.54
N ARG A 92 -10.86 9.17 -4.73
CA ARG A 92 -11.63 9.97 -3.76
C ARG A 92 -12.83 10.67 -4.41
N CYS A 93 -12.61 11.34 -5.55
CA CYS A 93 -13.68 12.02 -6.28
C CYS A 93 -14.75 11.05 -6.79
N LYS A 94 -14.34 9.87 -7.29
CA LYS A 94 -15.26 8.84 -7.79
C LYS A 94 -16.13 8.27 -6.67
N TYR A 95 -15.54 7.93 -5.52
CA TYR A 95 -16.26 7.27 -4.42
C TYR A 95 -17.19 8.21 -3.67
N ARG A 96 -16.79 9.47 -3.48
CA ARG A 96 -17.61 10.44 -2.76
C ARG A 96 -18.67 11.12 -3.64
N HIS A 97 -18.77 10.75 -4.92
CA HIS A 97 -19.61 11.44 -5.91
C HIS A 97 -19.40 12.96 -5.91
N ILE A 98 -18.16 13.39 -5.60
CA ILE A 98 -17.80 14.80 -5.45
C ILE A 98 -17.66 15.40 -6.85
N HIS A 99 -18.74 16.01 -7.33
CA HIS A 99 -18.73 16.86 -8.51
C HIS A 99 -18.33 18.30 -8.17
N ASN A 100 -18.60 18.75 -6.94
CA ASN A 100 -18.25 20.06 -6.42
C ASN A 100 -17.10 19.93 -5.41
N ASN A 101 -16.13 20.84 -5.41
CA ASN A 101 -15.02 20.91 -4.42
C ASN A 101 -13.82 19.95 -4.63
N GLN A 102 -13.53 19.58 -5.88
CA GLN A 102 -12.33 18.79 -6.23
C GLN A 102 -11.00 19.44 -5.79
N GLY A 103 -10.97 20.78 -5.70
CA GLY A 103 -9.80 21.51 -5.21
C GLY A 103 -9.46 21.19 -3.75
N ALA A 104 -10.46 21.10 -2.87
CA ALA A 104 -10.24 20.71 -1.47
C ALA A 104 -9.71 19.29 -1.37
N VAL A 105 -10.31 18.34 -2.11
CA VAL A 105 -9.85 16.94 -2.17
C VAL A 105 -8.40 16.85 -2.64
N ALA A 106 -8.01 17.68 -3.61
CA ALA A 106 -6.63 17.72 -4.09
C ALA A 106 -5.66 18.21 -3.02
N LEU A 107 -6.00 19.30 -2.30
CA LEU A 107 -5.17 19.85 -1.23
C LEU A 107 -4.99 18.83 -0.08
N ASP A 108 -6.07 18.20 0.36
CA ASP A 108 -6.03 17.18 1.41
C ASP A 108 -5.15 16.00 0.97
N THR A 109 -5.31 15.55 -0.28
CA THR A 109 -4.52 14.41 -0.81
C THR A 109 -3.03 14.73 -0.93
N ILE A 110 -2.68 15.96 -1.31
CA ILE A 110 -1.29 16.39 -1.36
C ILE A 110 -0.71 16.41 0.05
N SER A 111 -1.44 16.98 1.02
CA SER A 111 -1.01 17.03 2.43
C SER A 111 -0.82 15.63 3.00
N ASP A 112 -1.77 14.72 2.75
CA ASP A 112 -1.70 13.32 3.18
C ASP A 112 -0.43 12.65 2.62
N TYR A 113 -0.21 12.74 1.31
CA TYR A 113 0.95 12.13 0.66
C TYR A 113 2.27 12.71 1.16
N GLU A 114 2.34 14.02 1.42
CA GLU A 114 3.57 14.65 1.92
C GLU A 114 3.87 14.27 3.37
N SER A 115 2.86 13.91 4.17
CA SER A 115 3.04 13.43 5.54
C SER A 115 3.57 12.00 5.63
N ASP A 116 3.12 11.11 4.72
CA ASP A 116 3.55 9.71 4.65
C ASP A 116 3.49 9.17 3.21
N PRO A 117 4.51 9.44 2.38
CA PRO A 117 4.49 9.05 0.96
C PRO A 117 4.28 7.56 0.76
N LEU A 118 4.88 6.72 1.61
CA LEU A 118 4.82 5.27 1.48
C LEU A 118 3.41 4.73 1.75
N HIS A 119 2.69 5.33 2.71
CA HIS A 119 1.31 4.97 3.00
C HIS A 119 0.36 5.27 1.84
N TYR A 120 0.56 6.41 1.16
CA TYR A 120 -0.34 6.92 0.12
C TYR A 120 0.10 6.56 -1.33
N VAL A 121 1.25 5.93 -1.50
CA VAL A 121 1.79 5.60 -2.83
C VAL A 121 0.90 4.66 -3.64
N TYR A 122 0.94 4.79 -4.97
CA TYR A 122 0.41 3.77 -5.86
C TYR A 122 1.35 2.54 -5.89
N GLY A 123 1.11 1.58 -5.00
CA GLY A 123 2.01 0.46 -4.75
C GLY A 123 2.36 -0.38 -5.98
N LYS A 124 1.42 -0.64 -6.88
CA LYS A 124 1.73 -1.32 -8.15
C LYS A 124 2.84 -0.62 -8.97
N LYS A 125 2.83 0.72 -9.00
CA LYS A 125 3.86 1.50 -9.69
C LYS A 125 5.16 1.54 -8.92
N LEU A 126 5.08 1.75 -7.60
CA LEU A 126 6.25 1.70 -6.72
C LEU A 126 7.00 0.38 -6.89
N ARG A 127 6.31 -0.75 -6.76
CA ARG A 127 6.89 -2.09 -6.89
C ARG A 127 7.57 -2.29 -8.24
N GLY A 128 6.92 -1.89 -9.33
CA GLY A 128 7.48 -2.02 -10.67
C GLY A 128 8.76 -1.22 -10.86
N LEU A 129 8.78 0.03 -10.38
CA LEU A 129 9.94 0.90 -10.47
C LEU A 129 11.08 0.44 -9.54
N LEU A 130 10.76 0.10 -8.30
CA LEU A 130 11.70 -0.39 -7.30
C LEU A 130 12.36 -1.69 -7.76
N ALA A 131 11.59 -2.66 -8.27
CA ALA A 131 12.14 -3.90 -8.82
C ALA A 131 13.09 -3.63 -10.00
N GLY A 132 12.76 -2.67 -10.87
CA GLY A 132 13.64 -2.24 -11.96
C GLY A 132 14.97 -1.66 -11.46
N LYS A 133 14.93 -0.78 -10.45
CA LYS A 133 16.15 -0.20 -9.85
C LYS A 133 16.99 -1.22 -9.11
N LEU A 134 16.37 -2.13 -8.36
CA LEU A 134 17.07 -3.22 -7.70
C LEU A 134 17.70 -4.18 -8.73
N GLN A 135 17.04 -4.43 -9.87
CA GLN A 135 17.62 -5.19 -10.97
C GLN A 135 18.86 -4.51 -11.58
N GLU A 136 18.86 -3.18 -11.74
CA GLU A 136 20.04 -2.41 -12.17
C GLU A 136 21.22 -2.60 -11.18
N ILE A 137 20.95 -2.64 -9.88
CA ILE A 137 21.96 -2.80 -8.82
C ILE A 137 22.47 -4.25 -8.74
N CYS A 138 21.57 -5.23 -8.75
CA CYS A 138 21.89 -6.64 -8.56
C CYS A 138 22.42 -7.33 -9.83
N GLY A 139 22.17 -6.74 -11.02
CA GLY A 139 22.52 -7.34 -12.30
C GLY A 139 21.68 -8.58 -12.66
N ILE A 140 20.59 -8.82 -11.95
CA ILE A 140 19.67 -9.95 -12.18
C ILE A 140 18.22 -9.49 -12.12
N ASN A 141 17.31 -10.30 -12.68
CA ASN A 141 15.88 -10.06 -12.50
C ASN A 141 15.48 -10.25 -11.03
N VAL A 142 14.90 -9.21 -10.44
CA VAL A 142 14.46 -9.19 -9.03
C VAL A 142 12.98 -9.53 -8.95
N ASN A 143 12.64 -10.63 -8.28
CA ASN A 143 11.27 -10.99 -7.96
C ASN A 143 10.93 -10.61 -6.52
N LEU A 144 10.28 -9.46 -6.32
CA LEU A 144 9.76 -9.05 -5.01
C LEU A 144 8.47 -9.78 -4.60
N PHE A 145 7.82 -10.54 -5.49
CA PHE A 145 6.56 -11.21 -5.19
C PHE A 145 6.81 -12.62 -4.64
N VAL A 146 7.54 -12.69 -3.53
CA VAL A 146 7.83 -13.92 -2.80
C VAL A 146 7.39 -13.77 -1.34
N SER A 147 7.10 -14.87 -0.66
CA SER A 147 6.75 -14.80 0.75
C SER A 147 8.00 -14.66 1.62
N THR A 148 7.94 -13.82 2.64
CA THR A 148 8.95 -13.68 3.70
C THR A 148 8.25 -13.54 5.04
N GLU A 149 8.94 -13.79 6.15
CA GLU A 149 8.40 -13.51 7.49
C GLU A 149 7.96 -12.05 7.68
N TYR A 150 8.55 -11.10 6.94
CA TYR A 150 8.18 -9.67 7.01
C TYR A 150 6.87 -9.30 6.29
N LEU A 151 6.21 -10.27 5.65
CA LEU A 151 4.85 -10.10 5.10
C LEU A 151 3.78 -10.61 6.06
N SER A 152 4.15 -11.19 7.21
CA SER A 152 3.17 -11.60 8.22
C SER A 152 2.62 -10.35 8.91
N ASP A 153 1.47 -9.87 8.44
CA ASP A 153 0.68 -8.94 9.21
C ASP A 153 0.02 -9.71 10.36
N PRO A 154 0.24 -9.35 11.65
CA PRO A 154 -0.42 -10.02 12.77
C PRO A 154 -1.96 -9.95 12.68
N ASN A 155 -2.52 -9.04 11.88
CA ASN A 155 -3.96 -8.95 11.57
C ASN A 155 -4.42 -9.88 10.44
N ILE A 156 -3.50 -10.51 9.71
CA ILE A 156 -3.81 -11.65 8.82
C ILE A 156 -3.94 -12.94 9.64
N GLY A 157 -3.27 -13.02 10.80
CA GLY A 157 -3.27 -14.15 11.73
C GLY A 157 -2.79 -15.47 11.11
N ASP A 158 -2.51 -16.46 11.96
CA ASP A 158 -2.09 -17.83 11.58
C ASP A 158 -3.21 -18.65 10.86
N TYR A 159 -3.95 -18.04 9.95
CA TYR A 159 -5.16 -18.60 9.33
C TYR A 159 -4.95 -19.10 7.90
N VAL A 160 -3.69 -19.33 7.50
CA VAL A 160 -3.31 -20.05 6.28
C VAL A 160 -3.09 -21.52 6.59
#